data_AF-A0A3M1SC72-F1
#
_entry.id   AF-A0A3M1SC72-F1
#
_cell.length_a   1.000
_cell.length_b   1.000
_cell.length_c   1.000
_cell.angle_alpha   90.00
_cell.angle_beta   90.00
_cell.angle_gamma   90.00
#
_symmetry.space_group_name_H-M   'P 1'
#
loop_
_entity.id
_entity.type
_entity.pdbx_description
1 polymer ?
#
loop_
_entity_poly.entity_id
_entity_poly.type
_entity_poly.pdbx_seq_one_letter_code
_entity_poly.pdbx_strand_id
1 'polypeptide(L)'
;MRDIPVGNGSFLINFDDKYQIRDIYFPHVGWENHTKGYPFRFGVWTDQGFSWVSSDEWTRTLKYLPDTLVTDVKLENKKLGLRIQANDAILPYKNIFLRRLVIESSISLRLFLHHDFRIFSSKIGDCAFYDPDTHSLIHYKRNRYFLIGSSPGFENFAIGRKAFRNLEGTWRDAEDGNLLTTAIAEGSVDSTIQINCNSSGEIYYWICAGHCYKDVKYLNEFLISEKPSELLQETIQYWRAWLKNSCSKFADLSDDARELYKRSLLLIRTNIDNNGAILAANDSDVTERATDHYNYLWTRDGALVAYALDLAGYPSL
;
A
#
# COMPACT_ATOMS: atom_id res chain seq x y z
N MET A 1 -13.96 4.77 5.85
CA MET A 1 -14.16 4.62 4.41
C MET A 1 -12.77 4.48 3.81
N ARG A 2 -12.56 3.51 2.92
CA ARG A 2 -11.29 3.39 2.19
C ARG A 2 -11.31 4.34 0.99
N ASP A 3 -10.32 5.20 0.89
CA ASP A 3 -10.43 6.40 0.05
C ASP A 3 -9.72 6.23 -1.30
N ILE A 4 -8.53 5.62 -1.31
CA ILE A 4 -7.64 5.57 -2.48
C ILE A 4 -6.98 4.19 -2.72
N PRO A 5 -7.74 3.11 -3.00
CA PRO A 5 -7.18 1.78 -3.25
C PRO A 5 -6.24 1.72 -4.48
N VAL A 6 -5.22 0.85 -4.43
CA VAL A 6 -4.34 0.52 -5.58
C VAL A 6 -4.23 -0.99 -5.72
N GLY A 7 -4.30 -1.52 -6.95
CA GLY A 7 -4.26 -2.97 -7.17
C GLY A 7 -4.13 -3.39 -8.63
N ASN A 8 -3.73 -4.65 -8.83
CA ASN A 8 -3.51 -5.27 -10.15
C ASN A 8 -4.35 -6.54 -10.38
N GLY A 9 -5.34 -6.80 -9.52
CA GLY A 9 -6.19 -7.99 -9.58
C GLY A 9 -5.64 -9.24 -8.89
N SER A 10 -4.43 -9.21 -8.35
CA SER A 10 -3.89 -10.27 -7.48
C SER A 10 -3.31 -9.71 -6.19
N PHE A 11 -2.85 -8.47 -6.22
CA PHE A 11 -2.40 -7.72 -5.06
C PHE A 11 -3.19 -6.41 -4.97
N LEU A 12 -3.78 -6.14 -3.81
CA LEU A 12 -4.58 -4.95 -3.54
C LEU A 12 -4.16 -4.35 -2.19
N ILE A 13 -4.01 -3.03 -2.15
CA ILE A 13 -3.76 -2.26 -0.93
C ILE A 13 -4.77 -1.13 -0.81
N ASN A 14 -5.38 -1.00 0.36
CA ASN A 14 -6.35 0.04 0.67
C ASN A 14 -5.84 0.96 1.79
N PHE A 15 -6.15 2.25 1.65
CA PHE A 15 -5.81 3.29 2.62
C PHE A 15 -7.05 3.88 3.28
N ASP A 16 -6.94 4.31 4.53
CA ASP A 16 -7.93 5.17 5.16
C ASP A 16 -7.73 6.67 4.81
N ASP A 17 -8.65 7.50 5.28
CA ASP A 17 -8.65 8.96 5.19
C ASP A 17 -7.44 9.62 5.89
N LYS A 18 -6.77 8.86 6.78
CA LYS A 18 -5.54 9.25 7.47
C LYS A 18 -4.28 8.79 6.75
N TYR A 19 -4.41 8.25 5.53
CA TYR A 19 -3.33 7.76 4.68
C TYR A 19 -2.51 6.62 5.30
N GLN A 20 -3.14 5.80 6.12
CA GLN A 20 -2.56 4.57 6.65
C GLN A 20 -2.94 3.41 5.74
N ILE A 21 -2.03 2.46 5.48
CA ILE A 21 -2.43 1.19 4.86
C ILE A 21 -3.26 0.44 5.91
N ARG A 22 -4.44 0.00 5.48
CA ARG A 22 -5.40 -0.65 6.36
C ARG A 22 -5.84 -2.01 5.89
N ASP A 23 -5.74 -2.29 4.60
CA ASP A 23 -5.96 -3.64 4.06
C ASP A 23 -4.88 -3.97 3.04
N ILE A 24 -4.44 -5.22 3.08
CA ILE A 24 -3.51 -5.82 2.11
C ILE A 24 -4.10 -7.17 1.74
N TYR A 25 -4.48 -7.35 0.48
CA TYR A 25 -5.06 -8.59 -0.03
C TYR A 25 -4.14 -9.26 -1.04
N PHE A 26 -3.86 -10.55 -0.83
CA PHE A 26 -3.03 -11.38 -1.70
C PHE A 26 -3.32 -12.87 -1.43
N PRO A 27 -3.33 -13.78 -2.42
CA PRO A 27 -3.15 -13.58 -3.86
C PRO A 27 -4.44 -13.22 -4.58
N HIS A 28 -5.55 -13.14 -3.83
CA HIS A 28 -6.86 -12.81 -4.36
C HIS A 28 -7.38 -11.52 -3.76
N VAL A 29 -7.95 -10.67 -4.61
CA VAL A 29 -8.57 -9.42 -4.20
C VAL A 29 -9.72 -9.72 -3.24
N GLY A 30 -9.78 -9.02 -2.10
CA GLY A 30 -10.87 -9.14 -1.12
C GLY A 30 -10.90 -10.39 -0.25
N TRP A 31 -10.18 -11.46 -0.59
CA TRP A 31 -10.30 -12.73 0.15
C TRP A 31 -9.44 -12.79 1.42
N GLU A 32 -8.11 -12.75 1.27
CA GLU A 32 -7.19 -12.89 2.40
C GLU A 32 -6.67 -11.52 2.83
N ASN A 33 -7.28 -10.92 3.86
CA ASN A 33 -6.78 -9.65 4.41
C ASN A 33 -5.61 -9.88 5.39
N HIS A 34 -4.40 -9.49 4.99
CA HIS A 34 -3.15 -9.68 5.75
C HIS A 34 -2.87 -8.61 6.80
N THR A 35 -3.82 -7.73 7.07
CA THR A 35 -3.74 -6.72 8.14
C THR A 35 -4.90 -6.85 9.13
N LYS A 36 -6.00 -7.51 8.71
CA LYS A 36 -7.27 -7.56 9.44
C LYS A 36 -7.79 -6.15 9.81
N GLY A 37 -7.59 -5.18 8.93
CA GLY A 37 -7.99 -3.80 9.17
C GLY A 37 -7.04 -3.01 10.08
N TYR A 38 -5.97 -3.59 10.63
CA TYR A 38 -5.06 -2.87 11.52
C TYR A 38 -4.11 -1.96 10.73
N PRO A 39 -3.79 -0.76 11.27
CA PRO A 39 -3.02 0.21 10.51
C PRO A 39 -1.54 -0.13 10.45
N PHE A 40 -0.98 0.04 9.26
CA PHE A 40 0.44 0.28 9.04
C PHE A 40 0.66 1.77 9.22
N ARG A 41 1.59 2.14 10.10
CA ARG A 41 1.81 3.54 10.47
C ARG A 41 2.94 4.15 9.65
N PHE A 42 2.81 5.45 9.40
CA PHE A 42 3.81 6.26 8.74
C PHE A 42 4.11 7.46 9.64
N GLY A 43 5.33 7.54 10.15
CA GLY A 43 5.75 8.55 11.13
C GLY A 43 6.98 9.32 10.67
N VAL A 44 7.15 10.51 11.23
CA VAL A 44 8.30 11.37 10.99
C VAL A 44 8.88 11.81 12.32
N TRP A 45 10.20 11.67 12.47
CA TRP A 45 10.96 12.27 13.56
C TRP A 45 11.90 13.35 13.03
N THR A 46 11.94 14.48 13.74
CA THR A 46 12.87 15.59 13.52
C THR A 46 13.43 16.04 14.86
N ASP A 47 14.42 16.94 14.85
CA ASP A 47 14.91 17.58 16.09
C ASP A 47 13.82 18.41 16.81
N GLN A 48 12.74 18.76 16.11
CA GLN A 48 11.59 19.48 16.68
C GLN A 48 10.52 18.54 17.28
N GLY A 49 10.69 17.22 17.12
CA GLY A 49 9.84 16.19 17.69
C GLY A 49 9.31 15.17 16.66
N PHE A 50 8.45 14.30 17.17
CA PHE A 50 7.76 13.24 16.41
C PHE A 50 6.37 13.66 15.95
N SER A 51 5.92 13.11 14.82
CA SER A 51 4.50 13.10 14.48
C SER A 51 4.15 11.91 13.58
N TRP A 52 3.06 11.21 13.93
CA TRP A 52 2.43 10.27 13.01
C TRP A 52 1.68 11.04 11.92
N VAL A 53 1.82 10.61 10.67
CA VAL A 53 1.08 11.16 9.52
C VAL A 53 -0.42 11.06 9.71
N SER A 54 -0.93 10.19 10.58
CA SER A 54 -2.36 10.05 10.92
C SER A 54 -2.88 11.02 12.00
N SER A 55 -2.02 11.86 12.58
CA SER A 55 -2.40 12.85 13.60
C SER A 55 -3.01 14.13 13.01
N ASP A 56 -3.83 14.85 13.76
CA ASP A 56 -4.52 16.04 13.24
C ASP A 56 -3.58 17.24 12.97
N GLU A 57 -2.28 17.11 13.27
CA GLU A 57 -1.24 18.07 12.91
C GLU A 57 -0.94 18.11 11.39
N TRP A 58 -1.37 17.08 10.65
CA TRP A 58 -1.13 16.94 9.22
C TRP A 58 -2.34 17.36 8.39
N THR A 59 -2.10 18.26 7.42
CA THR A 59 -3.02 18.47 6.31
C THR A 59 -2.76 17.40 5.25
N ARG A 60 -3.81 16.73 4.77
CA ARG A 60 -3.70 15.65 3.79
C ARG A 60 -4.61 15.93 2.59
N THR A 61 -4.08 15.71 1.40
CA THR A 61 -4.87 15.66 0.16
C THR A 61 -4.63 14.30 -0.48
N LEU A 62 -5.66 13.47 -0.53
CA LEU A 62 -5.60 12.10 -1.05
C LEU A 62 -6.25 12.12 -2.43
N LYS A 63 -5.42 12.06 -3.47
CA LYS A 63 -5.87 12.02 -4.86
C LYS A 63 -5.10 10.95 -5.60
N TYR A 64 -5.40 10.81 -6.89
CA TYR A 64 -4.59 10.08 -7.84
C TYR A 64 -4.05 11.02 -8.90
N LEU A 65 -2.96 10.62 -9.54
CA LEU A 65 -2.53 11.27 -10.76
C LEU A 65 -3.64 11.15 -11.83
N PRO A 66 -3.75 12.14 -12.74
CA PRO A 66 -4.76 12.11 -13.80
C PRO A 66 -4.63 10.88 -14.68
N ASP A 67 -5.77 10.24 -14.96
CA ASP A 67 -5.91 9.06 -15.81
C ASP A 67 -5.03 7.87 -15.39
N THR A 68 -4.81 7.69 -14.07
CA THR A 68 -4.09 6.53 -13.53
C THR A 68 -4.67 5.98 -12.23
N LEU A 69 -4.30 4.74 -11.91
CA LEU A 69 -4.40 4.14 -10.58
C LEU A 69 -3.06 4.28 -9.82
N VAL A 70 -2.46 5.48 -9.89
CA VAL A 70 -1.28 5.85 -9.09
C VAL A 70 -1.66 7.04 -8.23
N THR A 71 -1.41 6.98 -6.93
CA THR A 71 -1.83 8.05 -6.01
C THR A 71 -1.02 9.34 -6.23
N ASP A 72 -1.59 10.48 -5.87
CA ASP A 72 -0.93 11.78 -5.73
C ASP A 72 -1.31 12.35 -4.37
N VAL A 73 -0.66 11.83 -3.32
CA VAL A 73 -0.94 12.23 -1.95
C VAL A 73 -0.02 13.35 -1.54
N LYS A 74 -0.59 14.42 -0.97
CA LYS A 74 0.16 15.55 -0.43
C LYS A 74 -0.06 15.64 1.06
N LEU A 75 1.03 15.64 1.82
CA LEU A 75 1.05 15.71 3.27
C LEU A 75 1.83 16.97 3.68
N GLU A 76 1.25 17.81 4.53
CA GLU A 76 1.91 19.01 5.04
C GLU A 76 1.78 19.07 6.57
N ASN A 77 2.91 19.24 7.25
CA ASN A 77 2.98 19.51 8.67
C ASN A 77 3.66 20.87 8.89
N LYS A 78 2.85 21.89 9.25
CA LYS A 78 3.35 23.26 9.45
C LYS A 78 4.26 23.40 10.65
N LYS A 79 4.03 22.62 11.71
CA LYS A 79 4.81 22.64 12.96
C LYS A 79 6.23 22.14 12.71
N LEU A 80 6.37 21.07 11.93
CA LEU A 80 7.66 20.49 11.54
C LEU A 80 8.28 21.16 10.30
N GLY A 81 7.58 22.10 9.65
CA GLY A 81 8.05 22.76 8.43
C GLY A 81 8.27 21.81 7.25
N LEU A 82 7.41 20.78 7.12
CA LEU A 82 7.63 19.62 6.26
C LEU A 82 6.49 19.42 5.27
N ARG A 83 6.84 19.12 4.01
CA ARG A 83 5.93 18.59 3.00
C ARG A 83 6.43 17.27 2.46
N ILE A 84 5.50 16.35 2.23
CA ILE A 84 5.76 15.07 1.60
C ILE A 84 4.74 14.88 0.48
N GLN A 85 5.23 14.65 -0.74
CA GLN A 85 4.42 14.15 -1.83
C GLN A 85 4.67 12.65 -1.98
N ALA A 86 3.59 11.87 -2.04
CA ALA A 86 3.68 10.43 -2.17
C ALA A 86 2.92 9.94 -3.40
N ASN A 87 3.54 9.01 -4.13
CA ASN A 87 2.91 8.29 -5.23
C ASN A 87 3.00 6.80 -4.96
N ASP A 88 1.84 6.18 -4.78
CA ASP A 88 1.68 4.76 -4.51
C ASP A 88 1.10 4.06 -5.73
N ALA A 89 1.62 2.88 -6.03
CA ALA A 89 1.10 2.04 -7.08
C ALA A 89 1.33 0.57 -6.76
N ILE A 90 0.50 -0.30 -7.34
CA ILE A 90 0.86 -1.71 -7.51
C ILE A 90 1.24 -1.90 -8.97
N LEU A 91 2.37 -2.56 -9.21
CA LEU A 91 2.84 -2.82 -10.56
C LEU A 91 1.80 -3.67 -11.33
N PRO A 92 1.52 -3.35 -12.60
CA PRO A 92 0.45 -4.03 -13.34
C PRO A 92 0.65 -5.55 -13.50
N TYR A 93 1.90 -6.01 -13.58
CA TYR A 93 2.24 -7.39 -13.93
C TYR A 93 2.97 -8.16 -12.82
N LYS A 94 3.24 -7.50 -11.68
CA LYS A 94 3.99 -8.09 -10.57
C LYS A 94 3.39 -7.64 -9.25
N ASN A 95 3.36 -8.53 -8.27
CA ASN A 95 2.79 -8.27 -6.94
C ASN A 95 3.76 -7.46 -6.09
N ILE A 96 4.01 -6.23 -6.54
CA ILE A 96 4.92 -5.27 -5.94
C ILE A 96 4.13 -3.99 -5.72
N PHE A 97 3.98 -3.62 -4.47
CA PHE A 97 3.57 -2.29 -4.08
C PHE A 97 4.79 -1.40 -4.07
N LEU A 98 4.72 -0.25 -4.74
CA LEU A 98 5.77 0.74 -4.80
C LEU A 98 5.23 2.09 -4.34
N ARG A 99 5.94 2.71 -3.40
CA ARG A 99 5.69 4.04 -2.87
C ARG A 99 6.91 4.91 -3.14
N ARG A 100 6.72 5.98 -3.88
CA ARG A 100 7.68 7.08 -4.01
C ARG A 100 7.32 8.16 -3.02
N LEU A 101 8.30 8.68 -2.30
CA LEU A 101 8.17 9.80 -1.37
C LEU A 101 9.14 10.90 -1.80
N VAL A 102 8.61 12.08 -2.11
CA VAL A 102 9.39 13.30 -2.31
C VAL A 102 9.24 14.14 -1.06
N ILE A 103 10.35 14.38 -0.39
CA ILE A 103 10.44 15.11 0.85
C ILE A 103 10.91 16.54 0.56
N GLU A 104 10.19 17.53 1.07
CA GLU A 104 10.58 18.94 1.08
C GLU A 104 10.68 19.40 2.53
N SER A 105 11.90 19.61 3.01
CA SER A 105 12.20 19.99 4.40
C SER A 105 13.45 20.85 4.45
N SER A 106 13.49 21.82 5.36
CA SER A 106 14.69 22.60 5.67
C SER A 106 15.64 21.89 6.65
N ILE A 107 15.21 20.78 7.25
CA ILE A 107 15.96 20.01 8.24
C ILE A 107 16.03 18.53 7.88
N SER A 108 17.07 17.84 8.36
CA SER A 108 17.16 16.39 8.28
C SER A 108 16.06 15.74 9.12
N LEU A 109 15.61 14.56 8.68
CA LEU A 109 14.54 13.84 9.34
C LEU A 109 14.73 12.33 9.22
N ARG A 110 13.95 11.60 10.02
CA ARG A 110 13.82 10.14 9.95
C ARG A 110 12.38 9.80 9.61
N LEU A 111 12.20 8.95 8.61
CA LEU A 111 10.90 8.35 8.30
C LEU A 111 10.78 7.00 8.98
N PHE A 112 9.62 6.72 9.56
CA PHE A 112 9.30 5.43 10.16
C PHE A 112 8.12 4.80 9.41
N LEU A 113 8.33 3.60 8.87
CA LEU A 113 7.31 2.82 8.19
C LEU A 113 7.09 1.53 8.98
N HIS A 114 5.89 1.42 9.55
CA HIS A 114 5.47 0.33 10.43
C HIS A 114 4.58 -0.67 9.71
N HIS A 115 4.79 -1.95 9.98
CA HIS A 115 4.12 -3.07 9.34
C HIS A 115 3.40 -3.95 10.36
N ASP A 116 2.07 -3.86 10.43
CA ASP A 116 1.20 -4.69 11.28
C ASP A 116 0.65 -5.88 10.48
N PHE A 117 1.53 -6.76 9.98
CA PHE A 117 1.06 -7.97 9.31
C PHE A 117 0.31 -8.88 10.30
N ARG A 118 -0.81 -9.43 9.82
CA ARG A 118 -1.69 -10.40 10.47
C ARG A 118 -2.06 -11.44 9.43
N ILE A 119 -1.07 -12.25 9.05
CA ILE A 119 -1.14 -13.05 7.82
C ILE A 119 -2.25 -14.11 7.96
N PHE A 120 -3.09 -14.23 6.92
CA PHE A 120 -4.36 -14.97 6.93
C PHE A 120 -5.38 -14.40 7.94
N SER A 121 -5.47 -13.08 8.04
CA SER A 121 -6.38 -12.36 8.94
C SER A 121 -6.25 -12.80 10.41
N SER A 122 -5.05 -13.22 10.81
CA SER A 122 -4.77 -13.83 12.11
C SER A 122 -3.52 -13.23 12.72
N LYS A 123 -3.56 -13.00 14.04
CA LYS A 123 -2.42 -12.51 14.80
C LYS A 123 -1.48 -13.61 15.30
N ILE A 124 -1.77 -14.88 14.99
CA ILE A 124 -1.12 -16.05 15.60
C ILE A 124 -0.17 -16.70 14.59
N GLY A 125 1.08 -16.93 15.00
CA GLY A 125 2.03 -17.76 14.26
C GLY A 125 2.59 -17.11 12.99
N ASP A 126 2.66 -15.78 12.98
CA ASP A 126 3.41 -15.03 11.97
C ASP A 126 4.89 -15.04 12.38
N CYS A 127 5.78 -15.00 11.40
CA CYS A 127 7.22 -14.87 11.59
C CYS A 127 7.72 -13.65 10.82
N ALA A 128 8.69 -12.94 11.37
CA ALA A 128 9.40 -11.92 10.61
C ALA A 128 10.90 -11.95 10.91
N PHE A 129 11.72 -11.69 9.90
CA PHE A 129 13.17 -11.64 10.03
C PHE A 129 13.79 -10.61 9.08
N TYR A 130 15.00 -10.16 9.38
CA TYR A 130 15.85 -9.41 8.46
C TYR A 130 16.66 -10.38 7.60
N ASP A 131 16.59 -10.21 6.29
CA ASP A 131 17.36 -10.99 5.32
C ASP A 131 18.58 -10.19 4.84
N PRO A 132 19.81 -10.58 5.22
CA PRO A 132 21.02 -9.85 4.82
C PRO A 132 21.33 -9.98 3.33
N ASP A 133 20.87 -11.02 2.64
CA ASP A 133 21.12 -11.21 1.21
C ASP A 133 20.37 -10.18 0.36
N THR A 134 19.16 -9.82 0.79
CA THR A 134 18.27 -8.90 0.07
C THR A 134 18.19 -7.52 0.72
N HIS A 135 18.87 -7.33 1.86
CA HIS A 135 18.82 -6.13 2.69
C HIS A 135 17.37 -5.69 2.99
N SER A 136 16.54 -6.64 3.41
CA SER A 136 15.10 -6.46 3.52
C SER A 136 14.53 -7.06 4.81
N LEU A 137 13.32 -6.65 5.18
CA LEU A 137 12.52 -7.38 6.17
C LEU A 137 11.58 -8.35 5.45
N ILE A 138 11.40 -9.55 5.98
CA ILE A 138 10.47 -10.53 5.42
C ILE A 138 9.51 -10.97 6.52
N HIS A 139 8.21 -10.73 6.31
CA HIS A 139 7.12 -11.30 7.09
C HIS A 139 6.56 -12.50 6.36
N TYR A 140 6.35 -13.62 7.03
CA TYR A 140 5.78 -14.79 6.40
C TYR A 140 4.98 -15.68 7.35
N LYS A 141 4.10 -16.46 6.74
CA LYS A 141 3.39 -17.57 7.37
C LYS A 141 2.96 -18.55 6.30
N ARG A 142 3.30 -19.82 6.48
CA ARG A 142 3.05 -20.88 5.49
C ARG A 142 3.54 -20.44 4.11
N ASN A 143 2.64 -20.33 3.13
CA ASN A 143 2.91 -19.96 1.73
C ASN A 143 2.51 -18.50 1.42
N ARG A 144 2.66 -17.59 2.38
CA ARG A 144 2.48 -16.13 2.17
C ARG A 144 3.73 -15.44 2.70
N TYR A 145 4.40 -14.71 1.83
CA TYR A 145 5.63 -13.99 2.10
C TYR A 145 5.46 -12.54 1.66
N PHE A 146 5.87 -11.61 2.51
CA PHE A 146 5.87 -10.18 2.26
C PHE A 146 7.28 -9.65 2.55
N LEU A 147 7.98 -9.24 1.50
CA LEU A 147 9.30 -8.61 1.62
C LEU A 147 9.14 -7.10 1.59
N ILE A 148 9.82 -6.40 2.49
CA ILE A 148 9.82 -4.95 2.63
C ILE A 148 11.22 -4.43 2.36
N GLY A 149 11.34 -3.51 1.41
CA GLY A 149 12.59 -2.86 1.05
C GLY A 149 12.44 -1.36 0.82
N SER A 150 13.57 -0.66 0.75
CA SER A 150 13.63 0.75 0.40
C SER A 150 14.90 1.13 -0.36
N SER A 151 14.84 2.25 -1.07
CA SER A 151 15.98 2.93 -1.70
C SER A 151 15.90 4.43 -1.38
N PRO A 152 16.86 5.01 -0.65
CA PRO A 152 18.00 4.34 -0.03
C PRO A 152 17.58 3.22 0.95
N GLY A 153 18.45 2.21 1.09
CA GLY A 153 18.21 1.11 2.02
C GLY A 153 18.10 1.60 3.46
N PHE A 154 17.30 0.92 4.29
CA PHE A 154 17.23 1.19 5.71
C PHE A 154 18.34 0.43 6.46
N GLU A 155 18.96 1.09 7.43
CA GLU A 155 19.97 0.47 8.30
C GLU A 155 19.41 0.13 9.68
N ASN A 156 18.44 0.93 10.14
CA ASN A 156 17.81 0.77 11.45
C ASN A 156 16.40 0.21 11.28
N PHE A 157 16.10 -0.83 12.03
CA PHE A 157 14.80 -1.48 12.04
C PHE A 157 14.56 -2.15 13.40
N ALA A 158 13.30 -2.42 13.69
CA ALA A 158 12.87 -3.23 14.82
C ALA A 158 11.90 -4.31 14.34
N ILE A 159 12.01 -5.51 14.89
CA ILE A 159 11.06 -6.61 14.69
C ILE A 159 10.66 -7.09 16.08
N GLY A 160 9.37 -7.14 16.38
CA GLY A 160 8.95 -7.37 17.76
C GLY A 160 7.59 -8.04 17.87
N ARG A 161 7.29 -8.54 19.07
CA ARG A 161 5.96 -9.02 19.39
C ARG A 161 5.04 -7.83 19.70
N LYS A 162 3.85 -7.83 19.12
CA LYS A 162 2.76 -6.87 19.37
C LYS A 162 1.54 -7.58 19.95
N ALA A 163 0.60 -6.79 20.48
CA ALA A 163 -0.73 -7.27 20.92
C ALA A 163 -0.69 -8.53 21.81
N PHE A 164 0.38 -8.64 22.61
CA PHE A 164 0.65 -9.73 23.53
C PHE A 164 1.05 -9.16 24.89
N ARG A 165 0.23 -9.42 25.92
CA ARG A 165 0.35 -8.79 27.25
C ARG A 165 0.29 -7.25 27.10
N ASN A 166 1.25 -6.54 27.68
CA ASN A 166 1.36 -5.08 27.64
C ASN A 166 2.21 -4.56 26.47
N LEU A 167 2.61 -5.43 25.53
CA LEU A 167 3.42 -5.02 24.38
C LEU A 167 2.51 -4.45 23.28
N GLU A 168 2.71 -3.18 22.97
CA GLU A 168 1.93 -2.46 21.95
C GLU A 168 2.46 -2.69 20.53
N GLY A 169 3.77 -2.92 20.38
CA GLY A 169 4.44 -3.18 19.11
C GLY A 169 5.62 -2.23 18.84
N THR A 170 6.40 -2.53 17.81
CA THR A 170 7.62 -1.78 17.42
C THR A 170 7.35 -0.33 17.03
N TRP A 171 6.11 0.02 16.68
CA TRP A 171 5.74 1.41 16.39
C TRP A 171 5.91 2.34 17.60
N ARG A 172 5.80 1.85 18.84
CA ARG A 172 6.03 2.65 20.05
C ARG A 172 7.49 3.08 20.20
N ASP A 173 8.39 2.23 19.79
CA ASP A 173 9.84 2.46 19.83
C ASP A 173 10.21 3.67 18.95
N ALA A 174 9.59 3.76 17.77
CA ALA A 174 9.77 4.86 16.83
C ALA A 174 9.42 6.26 17.42
N GLU A 175 8.61 6.34 18.48
CA GLU A 175 8.14 7.61 19.05
C GLU A 175 9.26 8.38 19.77
N ASP A 176 10.36 7.72 20.16
CA ASP A 176 11.56 8.39 20.71
C ASP A 176 12.66 8.65 19.64
N GLY A 177 12.38 8.25 18.41
CA GLY A 177 13.26 8.38 17.25
C GLY A 177 14.26 7.23 17.09
N ASN A 178 14.33 6.25 17.99
CA ASN A 178 15.24 5.13 17.88
C ASN A 178 14.48 3.82 17.68
N LEU A 179 15.17 2.81 17.16
CA LEU A 179 14.63 1.46 17.02
C LEU A 179 15.60 0.48 17.67
N LEU A 180 15.08 -0.31 18.60
CA LEU A 180 15.79 -1.42 19.20
C LEU A 180 15.80 -2.60 18.22
N THR A 181 16.97 -2.83 17.61
CA THR A 181 17.10 -3.86 16.59
C THR A 181 16.99 -5.26 17.14
N THR A 182 16.07 -6.01 16.54
CA THR A 182 15.93 -7.46 16.71
C THR A 182 15.81 -8.07 15.32
N ALA A 183 16.63 -9.08 15.02
CA ALA A 183 16.75 -9.61 13.66
C ALA A 183 15.64 -10.62 13.29
N ILE A 184 14.94 -11.19 14.28
CA ILE A 184 13.89 -12.19 14.05
C ILE A 184 12.88 -12.21 15.21
N ALA A 185 11.61 -12.42 14.89
CA ALA A 185 10.57 -12.70 15.88
C ALA A 185 9.49 -13.64 15.32
N GLU A 186 8.79 -14.32 16.22
CA GLU A 186 7.66 -15.21 15.91
C GLU A 186 6.47 -14.97 16.85
N GLY A 187 5.27 -15.30 16.38
CA GLY A 187 4.01 -15.20 17.11
C GLY A 187 3.10 -14.11 16.55
N SER A 188 2.77 -13.11 17.36
CA SER A 188 2.08 -11.90 16.89
C SER A 188 3.12 -10.82 16.65
N VAL A 189 3.57 -10.66 15.41
CA VAL A 189 4.78 -9.89 15.09
C VAL A 189 4.42 -8.61 14.34
N ASP A 190 5.12 -7.52 14.64
CA ASP A 190 5.18 -6.35 13.78
C ASP A 190 6.64 -5.94 13.53
N SER A 191 6.83 -4.98 12.64
CA SER A 191 8.15 -4.41 12.41
C SER A 191 8.06 -2.94 12.05
N THR A 192 9.14 -2.21 12.27
CA THR A 192 9.27 -0.82 11.83
C THR A 192 10.65 -0.66 11.19
N ILE A 193 10.73 0.01 10.05
CA ILE A 193 11.99 0.44 9.44
C ILE A 193 12.16 1.94 9.63
N GLN A 194 13.42 2.38 9.75
CA GLN A 194 13.80 3.79 9.78
C GLN A 194 14.64 4.13 8.55
N ILE A 195 14.23 5.16 7.82
CA ILE A 195 14.97 5.70 6.69
C ILE A 195 15.46 7.11 7.05
N ASN A 196 16.77 7.29 7.02
CA ASN A 196 17.40 8.59 7.26
C ASN A 196 17.30 9.45 6.00
N CYS A 197 16.81 10.67 6.16
CA CYS A 197 16.57 11.59 5.05
C CYS A 197 17.31 12.90 5.34
N ASN A 198 18.08 13.35 4.37
CA ASN A 198 18.66 14.70 4.41
C ASN A 198 17.56 15.76 4.18
N SER A 199 17.92 17.03 4.29
CA SER A 199 17.05 18.14 3.88
C SER A 199 16.74 18.00 2.38
N SER A 200 15.48 17.68 2.08
CA SER A 200 14.96 17.31 0.76
C SER A 200 15.53 16.02 0.15
N GLY A 201 14.68 15.22 -0.48
CA GLY A 201 15.12 13.95 -1.08
C GLY A 201 13.99 13.12 -1.65
N GLU A 202 14.35 12.13 -2.44
CA GLU A 202 13.43 11.16 -3.02
C GLU A 202 13.74 9.77 -2.46
N ILE A 203 12.70 9.06 -2.03
CA ILE A 203 12.79 7.74 -1.42
C ILE A 203 11.80 6.83 -2.10
N TYR A 204 12.21 5.61 -2.34
CA TYR A 204 11.35 4.53 -2.78
C TYR A 204 11.22 3.50 -1.67
N TYR A 205 10.01 3.04 -1.43
CA TYR A 205 9.66 1.99 -0.48
C TYR A 205 8.80 0.96 -1.21
N TRP A 206 8.99 -0.32 -0.95
CA TRP A 206 8.17 -1.34 -1.58
C TRP A 206 7.82 -2.50 -0.66
N ILE A 207 6.71 -3.16 -1.00
CA ILE A 207 6.31 -4.45 -0.46
C ILE A 207 6.13 -5.43 -1.62
N CYS A 208 6.89 -6.52 -1.64
CA CYS A 208 6.71 -7.62 -2.58
C CYS A 208 5.88 -8.73 -1.91
N ALA A 209 4.85 -9.23 -2.59
CA ALA A 209 4.02 -10.34 -2.11
C ALA A 209 4.25 -11.60 -2.96
N GLY A 210 4.47 -12.75 -2.30
CA GLY A 210 4.77 -14.02 -2.96
C GLY A 210 4.35 -15.24 -2.14
N HIS A 211 4.49 -16.43 -2.74
CA HIS A 211 4.10 -17.69 -2.11
C HIS A 211 5.25 -18.37 -1.35
N CYS A 212 6.48 -18.01 -1.68
CA CYS A 212 7.68 -18.48 -0.99
C CYS A 212 8.77 -17.40 -0.98
N TYR A 213 9.84 -17.67 -0.22
CA TYR A 213 11.03 -16.81 -0.16
C TYR A 213 11.60 -16.50 -1.56
N LYS A 214 11.67 -17.50 -2.44
CA LYS A 214 12.22 -17.33 -3.80
C LYS A 214 11.41 -16.32 -4.63
N ASP A 215 10.09 -16.31 -4.48
CA ASP A 215 9.23 -15.39 -5.22
C ASP A 215 9.52 -13.95 -4.80
N VAL A 216 9.51 -13.66 -3.49
CA VAL A 216 9.71 -12.29 -3.00
C VAL A 216 11.14 -11.80 -3.23
N LYS A 217 12.14 -12.69 -3.16
CA LYS A 217 13.53 -12.40 -3.53
C LYS A 217 13.63 -12.01 -5.01
N TYR A 218 13.05 -12.80 -5.91
CA TYR A 218 13.02 -12.50 -7.34
C TYR A 218 12.34 -11.16 -7.64
N LEU A 219 11.21 -10.87 -6.98
CA LEU A 219 10.50 -9.60 -7.14
C LEU A 219 11.35 -8.40 -6.67
N ASN A 220 12.06 -8.55 -5.55
CA ASN A 220 12.98 -7.54 -5.03
C ASN A 220 14.15 -7.27 -5.99
N GLU A 221 14.81 -8.34 -6.46
CA GLU A 221 15.92 -8.25 -7.41
C GLU A 221 15.48 -7.62 -8.74
N PHE A 222 14.29 -7.99 -9.25
CA PHE A 222 13.69 -7.38 -10.43
C PHE A 222 13.48 -5.87 -10.24
N LEU A 223 12.87 -5.45 -9.12
CA LEU A 223 12.60 -4.03 -8.86
C LEU A 223 13.89 -3.20 -8.76
N ILE A 224 14.93 -3.76 -8.14
CA ILE A 224 16.24 -3.10 -8.04
C ILE A 224 16.90 -2.99 -9.42
N SER A 225 16.85 -4.07 -10.22
CA SER A 225 17.41 -4.13 -11.58
C SER A 225 16.76 -3.12 -12.53
N GLU A 226 15.43 -3.10 -12.59
CA GLU A 226 14.67 -2.22 -13.49
C GLU A 226 14.56 -0.78 -12.98
N LYS A 227 14.97 -0.54 -11.73
CA LYS A 227 14.91 0.73 -10.99
C LYS A 227 13.47 1.13 -10.61
N PRO A 228 13.24 1.52 -9.35
CA PRO A 228 11.93 1.96 -8.88
C PRO A 228 11.32 3.12 -9.69
N SER A 229 12.14 4.09 -10.10
CA SER A 229 11.67 5.28 -10.84
C SER A 229 11.08 4.92 -12.20
N GLU A 230 11.75 4.05 -12.95
CA GLU A 230 11.30 3.62 -14.28
C GLU A 230 10.02 2.78 -14.18
N LEU A 231 9.98 1.83 -13.24
CA LEU A 231 8.80 1.00 -12.99
C LEU A 231 7.57 1.83 -12.60
N LEU A 232 7.75 2.93 -11.85
CA LEU A 232 6.66 3.85 -11.54
C LEU A 232 6.18 4.58 -12.80
N GLN A 233 7.09 5.07 -13.65
CA GLN A 233 6.73 5.73 -14.91
C GLN A 233 6.04 4.77 -15.89
N GLU A 234 6.51 3.53 -15.99
CA GLU A 234 5.87 2.47 -16.77
C GLU A 234 4.46 2.18 -16.24
N THR A 235 4.28 2.13 -14.92
CA THR A 235 2.97 1.92 -14.30
C THR A 235 2.01 3.07 -14.62
N ILE A 236 2.48 4.32 -14.60
CA ILE A 236 1.71 5.50 -15.04
C ILE A 236 1.28 5.37 -16.51
N GLN A 237 2.22 4.99 -17.39
CA GLN A 237 1.95 4.82 -18.81
C GLN A 237 0.98 3.67 -19.08
N TYR A 238 1.13 2.56 -18.35
CA TYR A 238 0.22 1.41 -18.42
C TYR A 238 -1.22 1.83 -18.15
N TRP A 239 -1.49 2.54 -17.05
CA TRP A 239 -2.87 2.91 -16.71
C TRP A 239 -3.48 3.89 -17.71
N ARG A 240 -2.68 4.83 -18.22
CA ARG A 240 -3.12 5.75 -19.28
C ARG A 240 -3.43 4.98 -20.58
N ALA A 241 -2.62 3.98 -20.93
CA ALA A 241 -2.86 3.12 -22.08
C ALA A 241 -4.08 2.22 -21.87
N TRP A 242 -4.24 1.66 -20.66
CA TRP A 242 -5.38 0.85 -20.27
C TRP A 242 -6.69 1.61 -20.46
N LEU A 243 -6.78 2.87 -19.99
CA LEU A 243 -7.95 3.73 -20.21
C LEU A 243 -8.20 4.09 -21.67
N LYS A 244 -7.15 4.25 -22.48
CA LYS A 244 -7.28 4.51 -23.93
C LYS A 244 -7.93 3.36 -24.69
N ASN A 245 -7.80 2.13 -24.18
CA ASN A 245 -8.49 0.98 -24.76
C ASN A 245 -10.00 1.01 -24.55
N SER A 246 -10.52 1.88 -23.68
CA SER A 246 -11.97 2.03 -23.53
C SER A 246 -12.61 2.56 -24.82
N CYS A 247 -13.71 1.96 -25.24
CA CYS A 247 -14.48 2.33 -26.42
C CYS A 247 -15.36 3.57 -26.16
N SER A 248 -14.78 4.66 -25.67
CA SER A 248 -15.57 5.81 -25.20
C SER A 248 -15.49 6.99 -26.16
N LYS A 249 -16.52 7.18 -26.99
CA LYS A 249 -16.77 8.48 -27.63
C LYS A 249 -17.55 9.33 -26.65
N PHE A 250 -16.85 10.13 -25.85
CA PHE A 250 -17.45 10.97 -24.79
C PHE A 250 -18.43 12.06 -25.27
N ALA A 251 -18.74 12.13 -26.57
CA ALA A 251 -19.65 13.09 -27.19
C ALA A 251 -19.53 14.50 -26.57
N ASP A 252 -20.64 15.04 -26.08
CA ASP A 252 -20.79 16.35 -25.45
C ASP A 252 -20.72 16.32 -23.91
N LEU A 253 -20.28 15.21 -23.30
CA LEU A 253 -20.08 15.13 -21.85
C LEU A 253 -19.09 16.19 -21.36
N SER A 254 -19.38 16.78 -20.19
CA SER A 254 -18.46 17.69 -19.51
C SER A 254 -17.16 17.00 -19.10
N ASP A 255 -16.11 17.79 -18.89
CA ASP A 255 -14.82 17.25 -18.46
C ASP A 255 -14.91 16.56 -17.08
N ASP A 256 -15.73 17.09 -16.16
CA ASP A 256 -16.00 16.45 -14.86
C ASP A 256 -16.64 15.06 -15.03
N ALA A 257 -17.61 14.92 -15.94
CA ALA A 257 -18.26 13.63 -16.20
C ALA A 257 -17.29 12.63 -16.84
N ARG A 258 -16.40 13.11 -17.72
CA ARG A 258 -15.33 12.29 -18.34
C ARG A 258 -14.32 11.83 -17.30
N GLU A 259 -13.89 12.71 -16.40
CA GLU A 259 -12.96 12.38 -15.31
C GLU A 259 -13.60 11.35 -14.35
N LEU A 260 -14.85 11.56 -13.95
CA LEU A 260 -15.58 10.62 -13.11
C LEU A 260 -15.68 9.25 -13.76
N TYR A 261 -16.06 9.19 -15.05
CA TYR A 261 -16.13 7.93 -15.79
C TYR A 261 -14.79 7.17 -15.79
N LYS A 262 -13.69 7.85 -16.13
CA LYS A 262 -12.36 7.24 -16.13
C LYS A 262 -11.93 6.78 -14.74
N ARG A 263 -12.21 7.59 -13.72
CA ARG A 263 -11.95 7.24 -12.31
C ARG A 263 -12.74 6.00 -11.91
N SER A 264 -14.02 5.93 -12.26
CA SER A 264 -14.89 4.78 -11.98
C SER A 264 -14.34 3.50 -12.59
N LEU A 265 -13.88 3.53 -13.86
CA LEU A 265 -13.27 2.35 -14.50
C LEU A 265 -12.03 1.86 -13.74
N LEU A 266 -11.14 2.77 -13.35
CA LEU A 266 -9.93 2.44 -12.58
C LEU A 266 -10.26 1.86 -11.20
N LEU A 267 -11.25 2.42 -10.50
CA LEU A 267 -11.67 1.93 -9.19
C LEU A 267 -12.37 0.57 -9.30
N ILE A 268 -13.23 0.38 -10.31
CA ILE A 268 -13.84 -0.92 -10.63
C ILE A 268 -12.75 -1.98 -10.80
N ARG A 269 -11.68 -1.67 -11.53
CA ARG A 269 -10.56 -2.60 -11.74
C ARG A 269 -9.92 -3.10 -10.43
N THR A 270 -9.96 -2.31 -9.35
CA THR A 270 -9.45 -2.72 -8.02
C THR A 270 -10.35 -3.70 -7.27
N ASN A 271 -11.57 -3.93 -7.75
CA ASN A 271 -12.54 -4.87 -7.17
C ASN A 271 -12.67 -6.16 -8.00
N ILE A 272 -11.79 -6.36 -8.98
CA ILE A 272 -11.82 -7.50 -9.89
C ILE A 272 -10.55 -8.33 -9.69
N ASP A 273 -10.75 -9.57 -9.27
CA ASP A 273 -9.71 -10.58 -9.20
C ASP A 273 -9.32 -11.05 -10.60
N ASN A 274 -8.04 -11.32 -10.84
CA ASN A 274 -7.56 -11.83 -12.13
C ASN A 274 -8.13 -13.21 -12.48
N ASN A 275 -8.75 -13.92 -11.53
CA ASN A 275 -9.47 -15.17 -11.77
C ASN A 275 -10.98 -14.97 -12.01
N GLY A 276 -11.43 -13.72 -12.24
CA GLY A 276 -12.78 -13.39 -12.71
C GLY A 276 -13.81 -13.10 -11.61
N ALA A 277 -13.42 -13.11 -10.34
CA ALA A 277 -14.31 -12.71 -9.26
C ALA A 277 -14.46 -11.19 -9.21
N ILE A 278 -15.69 -10.69 -9.32
CA ILE A 278 -16.03 -9.26 -9.18
C ILE A 278 -16.67 -9.06 -7.80
N LEU A 279 -15.99 -8.31 -6.93
CA LEU A 279 -16.45 -8.03 -5.57
C LEU A 279 -17.42 -6.84 -5.53
N ALA A 280 -18.32 -6.82 -4.56
CA ALA A 280 -19.17 -5.66 -4.35
C ALA A 280 -18.40 -4.46 -3.77
N ALA A 281 -17.52 -4.69 -2.78
CA ALA A 281 -16.56 -3.70 -2.32
C ALA A 281 -15.35 -4.38 -1.67
N ASN A 282 -14.22 -3.68 -1.64
CA ASN A 282 -12.98 -4.19 -1.07
C ASN A 282 -12.63 -3.61 0.31
N ASP A 283 -13.57 -2.92 0.98
CA ASP A 283 -13.35 -2.37 2.33
C ASP A 283 -13.57 -3.43 3.43
N SER A 284 -12.82 -3.27 4.53
CA SER A 284 -13.04 -4.04 5.76
C SER A 284 -13.65 -3.22 6.90
N ASP A 285 -13.97 -1.93 6.68
CA ASP A 285 -14.53 -1.05 7.72
C ASP A 285 -15.92 -1.52 8.16
N VAL A 286 -16.69 -2.15 7.25
CA VAL A 286 -17.99 -2.76 7.59
C VAL A 286 -17.83 -3.91 8.59
N THR A 287 -16.67 -4.59 8.62
CA THR A 287 -16.41 -5.73 9.51
C THR A 287 -16.47 -5.33 10.98
N GLU A 288 -15.97 -4.15 11.33
CA GLU A 288 -16.01 -3.65 12.71
C GLU A 288 -17.43 -3.22 13.12
N ARG A 289 -18.27 -2.80 12.17
CA ARG A 289 -19.62 -2.27 12.45
C ARG A 289 -20.72 -3.31 12.38
N ALA A 290 -20.61 -4.27 11.46
CA ALA A 290 -21.68 -5.20 11.11
C ALA A 290 -21.26 -6.67 11.22
N THR A 291 -20.03 -6.97 11.69
CA THR A 291 -19.46 -8.33 11.75
C THR A 291 -19.45 -9.07 10.41
N ASP A 292 -19.55 -8.33 9.32
CA ASP A 292 -19.64 -8.81 7.95
C ASP A 292 -18.85 -7.88 7.02
N HIS A 293 -18.48 -8.33 5.83
CA HIS A 293 -17.69 -7.55 4.89
C HIS A 293 -18.26 -7.59 3.48
N TYR A 294 -18.06 -6.53 2.68
CA TYR A 294 -18.55 -6.50 1.31
C TYR A 294 -17.61 -7.16 0.28
N ASN A 295 -16.58 -7.86 0.75
CA ASN A 295 -15.62 -8.61 -0.06
C ASN A 295 -16.19 -9.92 -0.65
N TYR A 296 -17.50 -9.98 -0.89
CA TYR A 296 -18.13 -11.11 -1.56
C TYR A 296 -18.44 -10.78 -3.01
N LEU A 297 -18.50 -11.84 -3.81
CA LEU A 297 -19.17 -11.80 -5.09
C LEU A 297 -20.67 -11.93 -4.86
N TRP A 298 -21.39 -10.81 -4.98
CA TRP A 298 -22.83 -10.84 -5.19
C TRP A 298 -23.11 -10.88 -6.68
N THR A 299 -23.87 -11.86 -7.14
CA THR A 299 -24.15 -12.07 -8.56
C THR A 299 -24.77 -10.85 -9.23
N ARG A 300 -25.62 -10.11 -8.50
CA ARG A 300 -26.20 -8.84 -8.96
C ARG A 300 -25.13 -7.80 -9.24
N ASP A 301 -24.28 -7.52 -8.25
CA ASP A 301 -23.22 -6.51 -8.31
C ASP A 301 -22.21 -6.85 -9.41
N GLY A 302 -21.77 -8.12 -9.45
CA GLY A 302 -20.89 -8.63 -10.51
C GLY A 302 -21.49 -8.51 -11.91
N ALA A 303 -22.78 -8.83 -12.09
CA ALA A 303 -23.44 -8.69 -13.39
C ALA A 303 -23.53 -7.24 -13.88
N LEU A 304 -23.81 -6.29 -12.98
CA LEU A 304 -23.86 -4.87 -13.32
C LEU A 304 -22.48 -4.33 -13.72
N VAL A 305 -21.44 -4.70 -12.98
CA VAL A 305 -20.06 -4.30 -13.28
C VAL A 305 -19.59 -4.92 -14.60
N ALA A 306 -19.82 -6.22 -14.81
CA ALA A 306 -19.46 -6.90 -16.05
C ALA A 306 -20.14 -6.25 -17.27
N TYR A 307 -21.43 -5.94 -17.17
CA TYR A 307 -22.16 -5.24 -18.22
C TYR A 307 -21.58 -3.84 -18.50
N ALA A 308 -21.25 -3.07 -17.45
CA ALA A 308 -20.64 -1.76 -17.60
C ALA A 308 -19.25 -1.83 -18.26
N LEU A 309 -18.44 -2.85 -17.94
CA LEU A 309 -17.12 -3.06 -18.54
C LEU A 309 -17.21 -3.50 -20.00
N ASP A 310 -18.17 -4.36 -20.35
CA ASP A 310 -18.44 -4.74 -21.74
C ASP A 310 -18.78 -3.50 -22.59
N LEU A 311 -19.70 -2.66 -22.12
CA LEU A 311 -20.02 -1.38 -22.77
C LEU A 311 -18.82 -0.43 -22.87
N ALA A 312 -17.93 -0.45 -21.87
CA ALA A 312 -16.72 0.35 -21.85
C ALA A 312 -15.60 -0.19 -22.76
N GLY A 313 -15.75 -1.37 -23.35
CA GLY A 313 -14.76 -1.99 -24.24
C GLY A 313 -13.77 -2.94 -23.55
N TYR A 314 -14.12 -3.47 -22.38
CA TYR A 314 -13.33 -4.47 -21.64
C TYR A 314 -14.06 -5.82 -21.48
N PRO A 315 -14.44 -6.52 -22.57
CA PRO A 315 -15.23 -7.75 -22.51
C PRO A 315 -14.49 -8.95 -21.91
N SER A 316 -13.17 -8.87 -21.72
CA SER A 316 -12.33 -9.96 -21.23
C SER A 316 -12.03 -9.89 -19.73
N LEU A 317 -12.51 -8.84 -19.03
CA LEU A 317 -12.29 -8.65 -17.59
C LEU A 317 -13.37 -9.32 -16.75
#